data_AF-A0A959T5U7-F1
#
_entry.id   AF-A0A959T5U7-F1
#
_cell.length_a   1.000
_cell.length_b   1.000
_cell.length_c   1.000
_cell.angle_alpha   90.00
_cell.angle_beta   90.00
_cell.angle_gamma   90.00
#
_symmetry.space_group_name_H-M   'P 1'
#
loop_
_entity.id
_entity.type
_entity.pdbx_description
1 polymer ?
#
loop_
_entity_poly.entity_id
_entity_poly.type
_entity_poly.pdbx_seq_one_letter_code
_entity_poly.pdbx_strand_id
1 'polypeptide(L)' 'FAASQLARLDATDLHGRQVPVSWTVGPDDAILVIPPSDRRGLVLIRWHTAGGTGVVRVLLR' A
#
# COMPACT_ATOMS: atom_id res chain seq x y z
N PHE A 1 -12.22 -10.68 -2.80
CA PHE A 1 -11.63 -9.34 -2.60
C PHE A 1 -11.68 -8.66 -3.95
N ALA A 2 -12.33 -7.51 -4.07
CA ALA A 2 -12.31 -6.73 -5.29
C ALA A 2 -11.57 -5.41 -5.02
N ALA A 3 -10.49 -5.13 -5.75
CA ALA A 3 -9.72 -3.90 -5.60
C ALA A 3 -10.49 -2.68 -6.11
N SER A 4 -11.52 -2.87 -6.93
CA SER A 4 -12.53 -1.85 -7.20
C SER A 4 -13.22 -1.31 -5.93
N GLN A 5 -13.17 -2.03 -4.80
CA GLN A 5 -13.68 -1.58 -3.50
C GLN A 5 -12.62 -0.94 -2.61
N LEU A 6 -11.42 -0.65 -3.14
CA LEU A 6 -10.36 0.03 -2.41
C LEU A 6 -10.78 1.48 -2.12
N ALA A 7 -11.04 1.77 -0.85
CA ALA A 7 -11.42 3.11 -0.40
C ALA A 7 -10.19 3.95 -0.04
N ARG A 8 -9.14 3.32 0.46
CA ARG A 8 -7.94 3.99 0.97
C ARG A 8 -6.74 3.06 1.00
N LEU A 9 -5.56 3.61 0.70
CA LEU A 9 -4.28 2.95 0.90
C LEU A 9 -3.32 3.90 1.61
N ASP A 10 -2.72 3.42 2.69
CA ASP A 10 -1.72 4.15 3.48
C ASP A 10 -0.42 3.36 3.55
N ALA A 11 0.70 4.07 3.60
CA ALA A 11 2.01 3.48 3.81
C ALA A 11 2.73 4.18 4.95
N THR A 12 3.36 3.41 5.85
CA THR A 12 4.16 3.93 6.96
C THR A 12 5.48 3.19 7.10
N ASP A 13 6.54 3.88 7.53
CA ASP A 13 7.78 3.21 7.93
C ASP A 13 7.65 2.53 9.31
N LEU A 14 8.73 1.91 9.78
CA LEU A 14 8.79 1.26 11.10
C LEU A 14 8.58 2.20 12.29
N HIS A 15 8.76 3.52 12.09
CA HIS A 15 8.56 4.53 13.12
C HIS A 15 7.15 5.16 13.02
N GLY A 16 6.28 4.62 12.16
CA GLY A 16 4.94 5.13 11.95
C GLY A 16 4.87 6.40 11.09
N ARG A 17 5.98 6.84 10.50
CA ARG A 17 5.99 8.01 9.61
C ARG A 17 5.37 7.66 8.28
N GLN A 18 4.51 8.52 7.77
CA GLN A 18 3.86 8.32 6.48
C GLN A 18 4.91 8.31 5.36
N VAL A 19 4.77 7.34 4.46
CA VAL A 19 5.57 7.22 3.24
C VAL A 19 4.66 7.57 2.07
N PRO A 20 4.98 8.60 1.27
CA PRO A 20 4.16 8.95 0.13
C PRO A 20 4.31 7.87 -0.94
N VAL A 21 3.26 7.11 -1.20
CA VAL A 21 3.21 6.08 -2.24
C VAL A 21 2.16 6.45 -3.27
N SER A 22 2.43 6.17 -4.54
CA SER A 22 1.40 6.16 -5.57
C SER A 22 0.83 4.76 -5.69
N TRP A 23 -0.43 4.63 -6.08
CA TRP A 23 -1.04 3.34 -6.30
C TRP A 23 -2.10 3.41 -7.39
N THR A 24 -2.37 2.28 -8.01
CA THR A 24 -3.45 2.12 -8.99
C THR A 24 -4.08 0.74 -8.84
N VAL A 25 -5.33 0.62 -9.27
CA VAL A 25 -6.03 -0.65 -9.38
C VAL A 25 -5.84 -1.16 -10.81
N GLY A 26 -5.15 -2.29 -10.92
CA GLY A 26 -4.91 -2.99 -12.19
C GLY A 26 -6.02 -3.97 -12.54
N PRO A 27 -5.85 -4.74 -13.64
CA PRO A 27 -6.74 -5.84 -13.97
C PRO A 27 -6.75 -6.92 -12.86
N ASP A 28 -7.76 -7.78 -12.89
CA ASP A 28 -7.93 -8.91 -11.94
C ASP A 28 -7.93 -8.49 -10.46
N ASP A 29 -8.39 -7.28 -10.16
CA ASP A 29 -8.43 -6.73 -8.81
C ASP A 29 -7.04 -6.67 -8.13
N ALA A 30 -5.98 -6.48 -8.91
CA ALA A 30 -4.64 -6.26 -8.39
C ALA A 30 -4.45 -4.80 -7.95
N ILE A 31 -3.79 -4.58 -6.80
CA ILE A 31 -3.33 -3.25 -6.39
C ILE A 31 -1.85 -3.14 -6.69
N LEU A 32 -1.48 -2.21 -7.58
CA LEU A 32 -0.08 -1.86 -7.81
C LEU A 32 0.29 -0.68 -6.92
N VAL A 33 1.31 -0.85 -6.07
CA VAL A 33 1.84 0.20 -5.21
C VAL A 33 3.25 0.57 -5.67
N ILE A 34 3.48 1.86 -5.88
CA ILE A 34 4.74 2.43 -6.37
C ILE A 34 5.34 3.25 -5.22
N PRO A 35 6.41 2.75 -4.58
CA PRO A 35 7.14 3.48 -3.56
C PRO A 35 8.00 4.60 -4.18
N PRO A 36 8.33 5.64 -3.41
CA PRO A 36 9.23 6.70 -3.87
C PRO A 36 10.67 6.17 -3.99
N SER A 37 11.38 6.57 -5.04
CA SER A 37 12.66 5.98 -5.45
C SER A 37 13.82 6.25 -4.48
N ASP A 38 13.71 7.28 -3.65
CA ASP A 38 14.67 7.65 -2.61
C ASP A 38 14.45 6.90 -1.29
N ARG A 39 13.36 6.12 -1.18
CA ARG A 39 13.00 5.42 0.05
C ARG A 39 13.54 4.01 0.08
N ARG A 40 14.22 3.70 1.19
CA ARG A 40 14.73 2.37 1.50
C ARG A 40 14.25 1.91 2.87
N GLY A 41 14.31 0.61 3.10
CA GLY A 41 13.92 -0.03 4.36
C GLY A 41 12.50 -0.57 4.35
N LEU A 42 12.01 -0.95 5.54
CA LEU A 42 10.71 -1.61 5.66
C LEU A 42 9.57 -0.58 5.67
N VAL A 43 8.56 -0.85 4.84
CA VAL A 43 7.31 -0.10 4.76
C VAL A 43 6.14 -1.04 5.03
N LEU A 44 5.22 -0.59 5.88
CA LEU A 44 3.92 -1.22 6.11
C LEU A 44 2.90 -0.53 5.21
N ILE A 45 2.31 -1.29 4.28
CA ILE A 45 1.20 -0.84 3.44
C ILE A 45 -0.09 -1.39 4.04
N ARG A 46 -1.07 -0.53 4.28
CA ARG A 46 -2.42 -0.91 4.69
C ARG A 46 -3.41 -0.47 3.64
N TRP A 47 -4.34 -1.35 3.27
CA TRP A 47 -5.42 -1.03 2.36
C TRP A 47 -6.76 -1.32 3.02
N HIS A 48 -7.70 -0.40 2.81
CA HIS A 48 -9.04 -0.45 3.39
C HIS A 48 -10.06 -0.67 2.27
N THR A 49 -10.87 -1.70 2.43
CA THR A 49 -11.99 -2.01 1.55
C THR A 49 -13.29 -2.09 2.33
N ALA A 50 -14.42 -2.13 1.62
CA ALA A 50 -15.72 -2.39 2.25
C ALA A 50 -15.75 -3.71 3.05
N GLY A 51 -14.98 -4.71 2.62
CA GLY A 51 -14.90 -6.03 3.27
C GLY A 51 -13.88 -6.13 4.41
N GLY A 52 -13.10 -5.08 4.69
CA GLY A 52 -12.10 -5.08 5.76
C GLY A 52 -10.77 -4.44 5.38
N THR A 53 -9.80 -4.57 6.29
CA THR A 53 -8.46 -4.00 6.15
C THR A 53 -7.43 -5.10 5.93
N GLY A 54 -6.58 -4.95 4.92
CA GLY A 54 -5.41 -5.79 4.71
C GLY A 54 -4.11 -5.04 4.98
N VAL A 55 -3.05 -5.78 5.31
CA VAL A 55 -1.73 -5.23 5.61
C VAL A 55 -0.64 -6.09 4.96
N VAL A 56 0.34 -5.44 4.34
CA VAL A 56 1.55 -6.09 3.81
C VAL A 56 2.80 -5.32 4.26
N ARG A 57 3.87 -6.05 4.51
CA ARG A 57 5.21 -5.49 4.79
C ARG A 57 6.07 -5.64 3.54
N VAL A 58 6.64 -4.54 3.08
CA VAL A 58 7.49 -4.50 1.89
C VAL A 58 8.86 -3.97 2.29
N LEU A 59 9.91 -4.68 1.89
CA LEU A 59 11.28 -4.21 2.02
C LEU A 59 11.70 -3.49 0.74
N LEU A 60 11.84 -2.17 0.82
CA LEU A 60 12.38 -1.35 -0.26
C LEU A 60 13.90 -1.41 -0.24
N ARG A 61 14.49 -1.78 -1.37
CA ARG A 61 15.94 -1.97 -1.53
C ARG A 61 16.57 -0.82 -2.26
#